data_AF-A0AAX6ESY6-F1
#
_entry.id   AF-A0AAX6ESY6-F1
#
_cell.length_a   1.000
_cell.length_b   1.000
_cell.length_c   1.000
_cell.angle_alpha   90.00
_cell.angle_beta   90.00
_cell.angle_gamma   90.00
#
_symmetry.space_group_name_H-M   'P 1'
#
loop_
_entity.id
_entity.type
_entity.pdbx_description
1 polymer ?
#
loop_
_entity_poly.entity_id
_entity_poly.type
_entity_poly.pdbx_seq_one_letter_code
_entity_poly.pdbx_strand_id
1 'polypeptide(L)'
;MDSQEDIVYPNDPKAVIKVDVDLKQLFRSIELPRDMMDIEKDLQKNGMKPATNTAKRKAMAEVYGLPTNKTKKQKKQREIGKRTKLTNRHMPELFKD
;
A
#
# COMPACT_ATOMS: atom_id res chain seq x y z
N MET A 1 8.98 5.80 -24.17
CA MET A 1 7.62 5.42 -24.61
C MET A 1 6.84 5.03 -23.37
N ASP A 2 6.46 6.02 -22.56
CA ASP A 2 5.50 5.83 -21.47
C ASP A 2 4.39 6.84 -21.72
N SER A 3 3.49 6.47 -22.63
CA SER A 3 2.32 7.27 -23.00
C SER A 3 1.28 7.17 -21.88
N GLN A 4 1.60 7.73 -20.71
CA GLN A 4 0.64 7.94 -19.62
C GLN A 4 -0.29 9.14 -19.87
N GLU A 5 -0.25 9.70 -21.08
CA GLU A 5 -0.94 10.94 -21.49
C GLU A 5 -2.47 10.86 -21.36
N ASP A 6 -3.04 9.65 -21.29
CA ASP A 6 -4.49 9.41 -21.21
C ASP A 6 -5.00 8.91 -19.85
N ILE A 7 -4.15 8.83 -18.82
CA ILE A 7 -4.60 8.35 -17.50
C ILE A 7 -5.07 9.52 -16.64
N VAL A 8 -6.39 9.69 -16.54
CA VAL A 8 -7.00 10.66 -15.63
C VAL A 8 -7.20 10.04 -14.26
N TYR A 9 -6.45 10.53 -13.26
CA TYR A 9 -6.69 10.22 -11.86
C TYR A 9 -7.61 11.27 -11.23
N PRO A 10 -8.65 10.87 -10.49
CA PRO A 10 -9.46 11.81 -9.73
C PRO A 10 -8.62 12.38 -8.58
N ASN A 11 -8.18 13.62 -8.70
CA ASN A 11 -7.48 14.33 -7.64
C ASN A 11 -8.49 15.00 -6.71
N ASP A 12 -8.47 14.63 -5.42
CA ASP A 12 -9.26 15.32 -4.40
C ASP A 12 -8.64 16.71 -4.12
N PRO A 13 -9.35 17.81 -4.35
CA PRO A 13 -8.83 19.16 -4.10
C PRO A 13 -8.47 19.40 -2.63
N LYS A 14 -9.00 18.61 -1.69
CA LYS A 14 -8.65 18.70 -0.26
C LYS A 14 -7.24 18.19 0.05
N ALA A 15 -6.63 17.41 -0.84
CA ALA A 15 -5.32 16.80 -0.64
C ALA A 15 -4.17 17.62 -1.24
N VAL A 16 -4.43 18.81 -1.79
CA VAL A 16 -3.40 19.62 -2.44
C VAL A 16 -2.58 20.39 -1.40
N ILE A 17 -1.42 19.84 -1.04
CA ILE A 17 -0.42 20.51 -0.20
C ILE A 17 0.67 21.08 -1.11
N LYS A 18 0.79 22.41 -1.16
CA LYS A 18 1.90 23.08 -1.85
C LYS A 18 3.11 23.12 -0.90
N VAL A 19 4.25 22.61 -1.37
CA VAL A 19 5.51 22.59 -0.63
C VAL A 19 6.59 23.16 -1.54
N ASP A 20 7.45 24.01 -0.98
CA ASP A 20 8.57 24.64 -1.69
C ASP A 20 9.61 23.61 -2.16
N VAL A 21 10.37 23.97 -3.19
CA VAL A 21 11.36 23.07 -3.80
C VAL A 21 12.47 22.72 -2.79
N ASP A 22 12.93 23.68 -2.00
CA ASP A 22 14.01 23.47 -1.05
C ASP A 22 13.59 22.50 0.07
N LEU A 23 12.35 22.60 0.55
CA LEU A 23 11.79 21.65 1.51
C LEU A 23 11.64 20.24 0.92
N LYS A 24 11.26 20.14 -0.36
CA LYS A 24 11.23 18.84 -1.06
C LYS A 24 12.62 18.23 -1.19
N GLN A 25 13.64 19.04 -1.47
CA GLN A 25 15.02 18.59 -1.55
C GLN A 25 15.54 18.12 -0.19
N LEU A 26 15.30 18.90 0.87
CA LEU A 26 15.66 18.54 2.23
C LEU A 26 15.01 17.21 2.66
N PHE A 27 13.72 17.03 2.38
CA PHE A 27 13.03 15.78 2.70
C PHE A 27 13.66 14.57 1.99
N ARG A 28 14.09 14.74 0.74
CA ARG A 28 14.73 13.68 -0.05
C ARG A 28 16.17 13.40 0.39
N SER A 29 16.88 14.38 0.95
CA SER A 29 18.25 14.20 1.42
C SER A 29 18.33 13.48 2.78
N ILE A 30 17.21 13.39 3.51
CA ILE A 30 17.18 12.66 4.78
C ILE A 30 17.20 11.15 4.48
N GLU A 31 18.31 10.50 4.79
CA GLU A 31 18.45 9.05 4.68
C GLU A 31 17.73 8.36 5.85
N LEU A 32 16.81 7.45 5.52
CA LEU A 32 16.11 6.64 6.51
C LEU A 32 16.88 5.33 6.77
N PRO A 33 17.01 4.90 8.04
CA PRO A 33 17.54 3.58 8.38
C PRO A 33 16.77 2.47 7.66
N ARG A 34 17.48 1.42 7.22
CA ARG A 34 16.85 0.25 6.57
C ARG A 34 16.09 -0.63 7.56
N ASP A 35 16.55 -0.74 8.80
CA ASP A 35 15.84 -1.51 9.83
C ASP A 35 14.81 -0.64 10.55
N MET A 36 13.59 -1.12 10.59
CA MET A 36 12.46 -0.47 11.27
C MET A 36 12.71 -0.31 12.78
N MET A 37 13.51 -1.21 13.38
CA MET A 37 13.88 -1.13 14.80
C MET A 37 14.61 0.17 15.15
N ASP A 38 15.49 0.63 14.26
CA ASP A 38 16.30 1.82 14.52
C ASP A 38 15.45 3.09 14.38
N ILE A 39 14.51 3.10 13.42
CA ILE A 39 13.50 4.17 13.28
C ILE A 39 12.64 4.26 14.56
N GLU A 40 12.14 3.13 15.07
CA GLU A 40 11.32 3.12 16.29
C GLU A 40 12.09 3.61 17.53
N LYS A 41 13.37 3.24 17.65
CA LYS A 41 14.23 3.73 18.74
C LYS A 41 14.43 5.24 18.66
N ASP A 42 14.69 5.78 17.48
CA ASP A 42 14.93 7.21 17.32
C ASP A 42 13.65 8.03 17.51
N LEU A 43 12.49 7.51 17.08
CA LEU A 43 11.20 8.09 17.42
C LEU A 43 10.98 8.14 18.95
N GLN A 44 11.28 7.05 19.67
CA GLN A 44 11.14 7.00 21.14
C GLN A 44 12.11 7.96 21.84
N LYS A 45 13.37 8.04 21.41
CA LYS A 45 14.35 9.02 21.93
C LYS A 45 13.85 10.45 21.76
N ASN A 46 13.19 10.73 20.64
CA ASN A 46 12.58 12.03 20.33
C ASN A 46 11.19 12.23 20.97
N GLY A 47 10.75 11.33 21.85
CA GLY A 47 9.46 11.43 22.55
C GLY A 47 8.22 11.10 21.70
N MET A 48 8.40 10.66 20.46
CA MET A 48 7.32 10.23 19.58
C MET A 48 6.99 8.76 19.81
N LYS A 49 5.71 8.44 20.03
CA LYS A 49 5.29 7.03 20.11
C LYS A 49 5.34 6.41 18.71
N PRO A 50 6.15 5.36 18.48
CA PRO A 50 6.15 4.70 17.19
C PRO A 50 4.80 4.03 16.93
N ALA A 51 4.29 4.16 15.71
CA ALA A 51 3.03 3.54 15.31
C ALA A 51 3.12 2.01 15.24
N THR A 52 4.34 1.49 15.10
CA THR A 52 4.63 0.06 15.02
C THR A 52 5.49 -0.37 16.21
N ASN A 53 5.38 -1.64 16.63
CA ASN A 53 6.31 -2.25 17.59
C ASN A 53 6.97 -3.47 16.94
N THR A 54 8.03 -3.21 16.19
CA THR A 54 8.74 -4.22 15.40
C THR A 54 9.47 -5.21 16.29
N ALA A 55 9.93 -4.78 17.48
CA ALA A 55 10.58 -5.66 18.46
C ALA A 55 9.63 -6.78 18.91
N LYS A 56 8.41 -6.43 19.31
CA LYS A 56 7.39 -7.42 19.70
C LYS A 56 7.04 -8.35 18.55
N ARG A 57 7.02 -7.84 17.31
CA ARG A 57 6.72 -8.65 16.12
C ARG A 57 7.85 -9.65 15.82
N LYS A 58 9.12 -9.23 15.87
CA LYS A 58 10.29 -10.11 15.69
C LYS A 58 10.31 -11.19 16.79
N ALA A 59 10.13 -10.80 18.06
CA ALA A 59 10.04 -11.75 19.17
C ALA A 59 8.88 -12.74 19.03
N MET A 60 7.69 -12.30 18.61
CA MET A 60 6.58 -13.23 18.34
C MET A 60 6.87 -14.16 17.15
N ALA A 61 7.57 -13.69 16.13
CA ALA A 61 7.96 -14.55 15.00
C ALA A 61 9.03 -15.58 15.38
N GLU A 62 9.90 -15.28 16.35
CA GLU A 62 10.85 -16.26 16.91
C GLU A 62 10.14 -17.27 17.81
N VAL A 63 9.24 -16.81 18.69
CA VAL A 63 8.55 -17.66 19.66
C VAL A 63 7.49 -18.55 19.02
N TYR A 64 6.70 -18.02 18.09
CA TYR A 64 5.57 -18.72 17.46
C TYR A 64 5.87 -19.18 16.03
N GLY A 65 7.09 -18.94 15.53
CA GLY A 65 7.41 -19.04 14.11
C GLY A 65 6.76 -17.91 13.30
N LEU A 66 7.21 -17.71 12.05
CA LEU A 66 6.41 -16.92 11.09
C LEU A 66 5.00 -17.52 11.06
N PRO A 67 3.91 -16.74 11.08
CA PRO A 67 2.59 -17.28 10.81
C PRO A 67 2.63 -17.86 9.41
N THR A 68 2.89 -19.17 9.31
CA THR A 68 2.91 -19.92 8.07
C THR A 68 1.54 -19.72 7.47
N ASN A 69 1.49 -18.91 6.42
CA ASN A 69 0.38 -18.79 5.50
C ASN A 69 -0.98 -18.97 6.19
N LYS A 70 -1.56 -17.89 6.73
CA LYS A 70 -3.02 -17.79 6.62
C LYS A 70 -3.27 -17.74 5.12
N THR A 71 -3.38 -18.91 4.49
CA THR A 71 -3.75 -19.06 3.10
C THR A 71 -5.01 -18.23 2.95
N LYS A 72 -4.88 -17.05 2.34
CA LYS A 72 -6.05 -16.29 1.93
C LYS A 72 -6.82 -17.29 1.10
N LYS A 73 -7.97 -17.77 1.61
CA LYS A 73 -8.81 -18.73 0.90
C LYS A 73 -8.96 -18.15 -0.50
N GLN A 74 -8.36 -18.82 -1.50
CA GLN A 74 -8.42 -18.34 -2.86
C GLN A 74 -9.90 -18.17 -3.18
N LYS A 75 -10.31 -16.94 -3.51
CA LYS A 75 -11.68 -16.70 -3.95
C LYS A 75 -11.86 -17.58 -5.18
N LYS A 76 -12.76 -18.56 -5.11
CA LYS A 76 -13.14 -19.36 -6.27
C LYS A 76 -13.53 -18.38 -7.37
N GLN A 77 -12.92 -18.48 -8.55
CA GLN A 77 -13.35 -17.71 -9.70
C GLN A 77 -14.83 -18.02 -9.93
N ARG A 78 -15.67 -16.98 -9.93
CA ARG A 78 -17.10 -17.10 -10.25
C ARG A 78 -17.23 -16.73 -11.71
N GLU A 79 -17.44 -17.73 -12.56
CA GLU A 79 -17.79 -17.51 -13.97
C GLU A 79 -19.13 -16.77 -14.08
N ILE A 80 -19.31 -16.01 -15.16
CA ILE A 80 -20.52 -15.24 -15.42
C ILE A 80 -21.65 -16.21 -15.78
N GLY A 81 -22.39 -16.66 -14.76
CA GLY A 81 -23.57 -17.51 -14.94
C GLY A 81 -24.81 -16.76 -15.46
N LYS A 82 -25.84 -17.49 -15.88
CA LYS A 82 -27.08 -16.97 -16.50
C LYS A 82 -27.88 -15.96 -15.65
N ARG A 83 -27.64 -15.93 -14.32
CA ARG A 83 -28.30 -15.02 -13.37
C ARG A 83 -27.47 -13.77 -13.05
N THR A 84 -26.25 -13.67 -13.55
CA THR A 84 -25.35 -12.55 -13.29
C THR A 84 -25.83 -11.33 -14.09
N LYS A 85 -26.22 -10.26 -13.39
CA LYS A 85 -26.64 -9.00 -14.03
C LYS A 85 -25.40 -8.31 -14.59
N LEU A 86 -25.34 -8.18 -15.91
CA LEU A 86 -24.24 -7.53 -16.62
C LEU A 86 -24.45 -6.01 -16.64
N THR A 87 -23.62 -5.25 -15.94
CA THR A 87 -23.75 -3.79 -15.88
C THR A 87 -23.24 -3.10 -17.16
N ASN A 88 -22.44 -3.79 -17.98
CA ASN A 88 -21.78 -3.22 -19.17
C ASN A 88 -22.20 -3.95 -20.47
N ARG A 89 -23.49 -4.29 -20.63
CA ARG A 89 -24.00 -5.11 -21.75
C ARG A 89 -23.65 -4.58 -23.16
N HIS A 90 -23.47 -3.28 -23.31
CA HIS A 90 -23.17 -2.64 -24.59
C HIS A 90 -21.70 -2.78 -25.04
N MET A 91 -20.81 -3.27 -24.17
CA MET A 91 -19.39 -3.50 -24.49
C MET A 91 -19.09 -5.01 -24.49
N PRO A 92 -19.32 -5.72 -25.61
CA PRO A 92 -19.18 -7.17 -25.68
C PRO A 92 -17.72 -7.65 -25.60
N GLU A 93 -16.76 -6.78 -25.85
CA GLU A 93 -15.32 -7.10 -25.84
C GLU A 93 -14.79 -7.40 -24.43
N LEU A 94 -15.45 -6.91 -23.38
CA LEU A 94 -15.05 -7.12 -21.98
C LEU A 94 -15.38 -8.53 -21.43
N PHE A 95 -16.10 -9.34 -22.19
CA PHE A 95 -16.62 -10.65 -21.76
C PHE A 95 -16.19 -11.80 -22.67
N LYS A 96 -15.22 -11.55 -23.55
CA LYS A 96 -14.58 -12.59 -24.36
C LYS A 96 -13.31 -13.03 -23.61
N ASP A 97 -13.20 -14.33 -23.37
CA ASP A 97 -11.97 -14.96 -22.87
C ASP A 97 -10.93 -15.10 -24.00
#